data_AF-A0A7V9NLW4-F1
#
_entry.id   AF-A0A7V9NLW4-F1
#
_cell.length_a   1.000
_cell.length_b   1.000
_cell.length_c   1.000
_cell.angle_alpha   90.00
_cell.angle_beta   90.00
_cell.angle_gamma   90.00
#
_symmetry.space_group_name_H-M   'P 1'
#
loop_
_entity.id
_entity.type
_entity.pdbx_description
1 polymer ?
#
loop_
_entity_poly.entity_id
_entity_poly.type
_entity_poly.pdbx_seq_one_letter_code
_entity_poly.pdbx_strand_id
1 'polypeptide(L)'
;NIQSNEPNDRYRRAMAWANENIPEGERIFNCNWDDFPKLFFYDTKHNYVYGLDPNYLYTKNPEIYKLIGEITSGKVEDPAPIIREKFGANYVMSDAKENEDFIKNCLESGWCEMAYEDDEARILKIRDQKGEPPNDEDETNAPETTEENKQSDEEENQASQANINQTTEDKNEEN
;
A
#
# COMPACT_ATOMS: atom_id res chain seq x y z
N ASN A 1 -3.40 12.17 -30.37
CA ASN A 1 -4.15 11.23 -29.52
C ASN A 1 -3.44 11.09 -28.20
N ILE A 2 -3.90 11.82 -27.19
CA ILE A 2 -3.49 11.61 -25.79
C ILE A 2 -4.38 10.46 -25.32
N GLN A 3 -3.96 9.23 -25.63
CA GLN A 3 -4.68 8.03 -25.21
C GLN A 3 -4.48 7.88 -23.70
N SER A 4 -5.57 8.09 -22.96
CA SER A 4 -5.77 7.84 -21.52
C SER A 4 -4.56 8.11 -20.63
N ASN A 5 -4.51 9.28 -20.00
CA ASN A 5 -3.72 9.40 -18.76
C ASN A 5 -4.23 8.35 -17.77
N GLU A 6 -3.30 7.63 -17.14
CA GLU A 6 -3.57 6.86 -15.93
C GLU A 6 -4.38 7.72 -14.95
N PRO A 7 -5.39 7.15 -14.26
CA PRO A 7 -6.08 7.83 -13.17
C PRO A 7 -5.07 8.46 -12.20
N ASN A 8 -5.25 9.74 -11.89
CA ASN A 8 -4.28 10.51 -11.10
C ASN A 8 -4.39 10.25 -9.58
N ASP A 9 -5.06 9.17 -9.18
CA ASP A 9 -5.35 8.80 -7.80
C ASP A 9 -4.51 7.64 -7.27
N ARG A 10 -3.46 7.23 -8.01
CA ARG A 10 -2.52 6.21 -7.54
C ARG A 10 -2.01 6.50 -6.13
N TYR A 11 -2.06 5.49 -5.26
CA TYR A 11 -1.72 5.50 -3.83
C TYR A 11 -2.67 6.29 -2.93
N ARG A 12 -3.77 6.85 -3.43
CA ARG A 12 -4.73 7.62 -2.63
C ARG A 12 -5.29 6.79 -1.47
N ARG A 13 -5.65 5.53 -1.71
CA ARG A 13 -6.19 4.64 -0.67
C ARG A 13 -5.15 4.28 0.39
N ALA A 14 -3.95 3.88 -0.05
CA ALA A 14 -2.83 3.61 0.85
C ALA A 14 -2.48 4.82 1.73
N MET A 15 -2.44 6.02 1.16
CA MET A 15 -2.11 7.24 1.92
C MET A 15 -3.28 7.72 2.80
N ALA A 16 -4.53 7.45 2.44
CA ALA A 16 -5.66 7.65 3.33
C ALA A 16 -5.57 6.73 4.55
N TRP A 17 -5.30 5.43 4.32
CA TRP A 17 -5.05 4.48 5.40
C TRP A 17 -3.88 4.91 6.28
N ALA A 18 -2.77 5.35 5.69
CA ALA A 18 -1.59 5.82 6.43
C ALA A 18 -1.92 7.01 7.35
N ASN A 19 -2.65 8.01 6.83
CA ASN A 19 -3.07 9.19 7.58
C ASN A 19 -3.93 8.90 8.82
N GLU A 20 -4.64 7.76 8.82
CA GLU A 20 -5.55 7.35 9.87
C GLU A 20 -4.90 6.38 10.87
N ASN A 21 -3.97 5.54 10.41
CA ASN A 21 -3.46 4.40 11.18
C ASN A 21 -1.99 4.54 11.61
N ILE A 22 -1.22 5.42 10.97
CA ILE A 22 0.17 5.69 11.35
C ILE A 22 0.20 6.91 12.27
N PRO A 23 0.93 6.87 13.41
CA PRO A 23 1.09 8.03 14.28
C PRO A 23 1.72 9.21 13.55
N GLU A 24 1.15 10.40 13.73
CA GLU A 24 1.65 11.64 13.11
C GLU A 24 3.14 11.88 13.41
N GLY A 25 3.88 12.32 12.40
CA GLY A 25 5.32 12.57 12.49
C GLY A 25 6.21 11.34 12.32
N GLU A 26 5.64 10.12 12.31
CA GLU A 26 6.38 8.91 11.98
C GLU A 26 7.05 8.99 10.60
N ARG A 27 8.10 8.20 10.44
CA ARG A 27 8.82 8.11 9.17
C ARG A 27 8.48 6.82 8.44
N ILE A 28 8.11 6.99 7.18
CA ILE A 28 7.83 5.93 6.22
C ILE A 28 9.05 5.79 5.30
N PHE A 29 9.61 4.59 5.23
CA PHE A 29 10.62 4.22 4.25
C PHE A 29 9.92 3.96 2.91
N ASN A 30 9.95 4.93 2.01
CA ASN A 30 9.43 4.78 0.65
C ASN A 30 10.45 4.05 -0.23
N CYS A 31 10.08 2.93 -0.85
CA CYS A 31 11.00 2.09 -1.63
C CYS A 31 11.52 2.76 -2.91
N ASN A 32 10.73 3.67 -3.46
CA ASN A 32 11.02 4.38 -4.71
C ASN A 32 10.98 5.88 -4.48
N TRP A 33 11.88 6.60 -5.16
CA TRP A 33 12.01 8.06 -5.02
C TRP A 33 10.96 8.82 -5.83
N ASP A 34 10.57 8.28 -6.98
CA ASP A 34 9.63 8.89 -7.93
C ASP A 34 8.17 8.71 -7.53
N ASP A 35 7.91 7.85 -6.54
CA ASP A 35 6.61 7.76 -5.87
C ASP A 35 6.36 8.90 -4.89
N PHE A 36 7.42 9.49 -4.33
CA PHE A 36 7.34 10.52 -3.29
C PHE A 36 6.37 11.67 -3.61
N PRO A 37 6.34 12.27 -4.82
CA PRO A 37 5.43 13.37 -5.10
C PRO A 37 3.95 13.00 -4.88
N LYS A 38 3.55 11.76 -5.18
CA LYS A 38 2.19 11.27 -4.95
C LYS A 38 1.95 11.00 -3.48
N LEU A 39 2.89 10.34 -2.81
CA LEU A 39 2.80 10.07 -1.37
C LEU A 39 2.62 11.39 -0.59
N PHE A 40 3.52 12.35 -0.82
CA PHE A 40 3.51 13.66 -0.16
C PHE A 40 2.29 14.52 -0.53
N PHE A 41 1.71 14.35 -1.72
CA PHE A 41 0.49 15.05 -2.10
C PHE A 41 -0.72 14.60 -1.25
N TYR A 42 -0.83 13.31 -0.96
CA TYR A 42 -1.92 12.73 -0.17
C TYR A 42 -1.66 12.72 1.33
N ASP A 43 -0.40 12.69 1.76
CA ASP A 43 -0.01 12.58 3.15
C ASP A 43 1.17 13.50 3.46
N THR A 44 0.85 14.57 4.19
CA THR A 44 1.83 15.54 4.69
C THR A 44 2.06 15.42 6.20
N LYS A 45 1.41 14.45 6.86
CA LYS A 45 1.56 14.20 8.31
C LYS A 45 2.79 13.37 8.62
N HIS A 46 3.26 12.58 7.66
CA HIS A 46 4.41 11.69 7.81
C HIS A 46 5.65 12.19 7.08
N ASN A 47 6.80 11.67 7.52
CA ASN A 47 8.09 11.95 6.91
C ASN A 47 8.48 10.82 5.97
N TYR A 48 9.14 11.15 4.86
CA TYR A 48 9.66 10.18 3.89
C TYR A 48 11.18 10.23 3.85
N VAL A 49 11.83 9.11 3.51
CA VAL A 49 13.29 9.00 3.55
C VAL A 49 13.95 9.85 2.47
N TYR A 50 13.36 9.88 1.28
CA TYR A 50 13.90 10.60 0.12
C TYR A 50 12.79 10.84 -0.92
N GLY A 51 12.95 11.90 -1.70
CA GLY A 51 11.95 12.33 -2.67
C GLY A 51 12.41 13.37 -3.69
N LEU A 52 13.61 13.92 -3.49
CA LEU A 52 14.31 14.72 -4.49
C LEU A 52 15.10 13.79 -5.42
N ASP A 53 15.56 14.34 -6.54
CA ASP A 53 16.41 13.62 -7.51
C ASP A 53 17.51 12.81 -6.79
N PRO A 54 17.62 11.50 -7.05
CA PRO A 54 18.56 10.63 -6.34
C PRO A 54 20.03 11.07 -6.43
N ASN A 55 20.40 11.86 -7.43
CA ASN A 55 21.74 12.43 -7.55
C ASN A 55 22.09 13.33 -6.37
N TYR A 56 21.13 14.02 -5.75
CA TYR A 56 21.38 14.80 -4.54
C TYR A 56 21.82 13.89 -3.39
N LEU A 57 21.11 12.78 -3.19
CA LEU A 57 21.45 11.80 -2.15
C LEU A 57 22.80 11.13 -2.46
N TYR A 58 23.01 10.68 -3.70
CA TYR A 58 24.27 10.08 -4.13
C TYR A 58 25.47 11.01 -3.91
N THR A 59 25.34 12.28 -4.29
CA THR A 59 26.42 13.27 -4.14
C THR A 59 26.73 13.56 -2.68
N LYS A 60 25.71 13.58 -1.81
CA LYS A 60 25.88 13.90 -0.39
C LYS A 60 26.32 12.69 0.44
N ASN A 61 25.75 11.53 0.17
CA ASN A 61 26.00 10.30 0.91
C ASN A 61 25.85 9.07 -0.01
N PRO A 62 26.90 8.71 -0.78
CA PRO A 62 26.84 7.61 -1.73
C PRO A 62 26.66 6.25 -1.04
N GLU A 63 27.09 6.10 0.21
CA GLU A 63 26.92 4.87 0.98
C GLU A 63 25.45 4.63 1.33
N ILE A 64 24.73 5.67 1.77
CA ILE A 64 23.29 5.58 2.02
C ILE A 64 22.52 5.33 0.72
N TYR A 65 22.88 6.00 -0.37
CA TYR A 65 22.26 5.74 -1.68
C TYR A 65 22.42 4.29 -2.10
N LYS A 66 23.64 3.75 -2.00
CA LYS A 66 23.92 2.35 -2.32
C LYS A 66 23.13 1.41 -1.42
N LEU A 67 23.07 1.69 -0.11
CA LEU A 67 22.35 0.88 0.86
C LEU A 67 20.85 0.83 0.56
N ILE A 68 20.21 1.96 0.22
CA ILE A 68 18.81 1.97 -0.20
C ILE A 68 18.62 1.03 -1.40
N GLY A 69 19.48 1.13 -2.42
CA GLY A 69 19.40 0.25 -3.58
C GLY A 69 19.62 -1.23 -3.28
N GLU A 70 20.49 -1.58 -2.32
CA GLU A 70 20.67 -2.97 -1.87
C GLU A 70 19.46 -3.49 -1.09
N ILE A 71 18.86 -2.64 -0.25
CA ILE A 71 17.63 -2.97 0.49
C ILE A 71 16.48 -3.20 -0.49
N THR A 72 16.17 -2.21 -1.33
CA THR A 72 14.96 -2.23 -2.18
C THR A 72 15.06 -3.19 -3.36
N SER A 73 16.27 -3.63 -3.72
CA SER A 73 16.48 -4.73 -4.68
C SER A 73 16.52 -6.12 -4.02
N GLY A 74 16.20 -6.24 -2.72
CA GLY A 74 16.15 -7.53 -2.02
C GLY A 74 17.50 -8.21 -1.77
N LYS A 75 18.63 -7.49 -1.84
CA LYS A 75 19.96 -8.07 -1.55
C LYS A 75 20.27 -8.19 -0.06
N VAL A 76 19.44 -7.56 0.77
CA VAL A 76 19.56 -7.59 2.22
C VAL A 76 18.51 -8.56 2.77
N GLU A 77 18.97 -9.61 3.45
CA GLU A 77 18.10 -10.69 4.00
C GLU A 77 17.21 -10.19 5.15
N ASP A 78 17.79 -9.46 6.12
CA ASP A 78 17.07 -8.87 7.25
C ASP A 78 17.08 -7.32 7.13
N PRO A 79 16.25 -6.72 6.26
CA PRO A 79 16.33 -5.29 5.99
C PRO A 79 15.75 -4.42 7.12
N ALA A 80 14.78 -4.92 7.88
CA ALA A 80 13.98 -4.11 8.80
C ALA A 80 14.78 -3.48 9.96
N PRO A 81 15.72 -4.20 10.63
CA PRO A 81 16.58 -3.60 11.63
C PRO A 81 17.44 -2.46 11.05
N ILE A 82 17.96 -2.65 9.83
CA ILE A 82 18.76 -1.63 9.15
C ILE A 82 17.89 -0.41 8.81
N ILE A 83 16.66 -0.63 8.36
CA ILE A 83 15.69 0.44 8.07
C ILE A 83 15.44 1.29 9.33
N ARG A 84 15.16 0.64 10.47
CA ARG A 84 14.96 1.33 11.74
C ARG A 84 16.20 2.08 12.20
N GLU A 85 17.36 1.46 12.19
CA GLU A 85 18.59 2.04 12.74
C GLU A 85 19.16 3.17 11.88
N LYS A 86 19.18 3.00 10.54
CA LYS A 86 19.83 3.95 9.62
C LYS A 86 18.89 5.07 9.18
N PHE A 87 17.60 4.77 9.07
CA PHE A 87 16.64 5.71 8.54
C PHE A 87 15.64 6.17 9.60
N GLY A 88 15.51 5.51 10.74
CA GLY A 88 14.54 5.88 11.78
C GLY A 88 13.10 5.69 11.32
N ALA A 89 12.86 4.78 10.38
CA ALA A 89 11.55 4.48 9.84
C ALA A 89 10.97 3.23 10.51
N ASN A 90 9.71 3.30 10.93
CA ASN A 90 8.98 2.18 11.53
C ASN A 90 7.95 1.58 10.56
N TYR A 91 7.78 2.21 9.40
CA TYR A 91 6.87 1.78 8.34
C TYR A 91 7.60 1.79 7.00
N VAL A 92 7.15 0.96 6.08
CA VAL A 92 7.66 0.83 4.71
C VAL A 92 6.49 1.03 3.76
N MET A 93 6.71 1.76 2.66
CA MET A 93 5.75 1.92 1.56
C MET A 93 6.39 1.48 0.25
N SER A 94 5.74 0.57 -0.47
CA SER A 94 6.16 0.06 -1.77
C SER A 94 4.99 0.06 -2.76
N ASP A 95 5.29 0.19 -4.04
CA ASP A 95 4.33 -0.16 -5.08
C ASP A 95 4.01 -1.67 -5.03
N ALA A 96 2.77 -2.04 -5.35
CA ALA A 96 2.32 -3.44 -5.34
C ALA A 96 3.03 -4.33 -6.37
N LYS A 97 3.61 -3.76 -7.43
CA LYS A 97 4.23 -4.47 -8.55
C LYS A 97 5.75 -4.32 -8.59
N GLU A 98 6.33 -3.72 -7.56
CA GLU A 98 7.78 -3.50 -7.47
C GLU A 98 8.35 -4.01 -6.15
N ASN A 99 9.68 -4.09 -6.08
CA ASN A 99 10.44 -4.48 -4.89
C ASN A 99 10.05 -5.83 -4.28
N GLU A 100 9.57 -6.79 -5.09
CA GLU A 100 9.05 -8.10 -4.64
C GLU A 100 10.02 -8.85 -3.72
N ASP A 101 11.30 -8.97 -4.12
CA ASP A 101 12.32 -9.64 -3.30
C ASP A 101 12.53 -8.94 -1.93
N PHE A 102 12.45 -7.61 -1.91
CA PHE A 102 12.56 -6.84 -0.67
C PHE A 102 11.35 -7.05 0.25
N ILE A 103 10.14 -7.06 -0.31
CA ILE A 103 8.89 -7.31 0.43
C ILE A 103 8.91 -8.72 1.01
N LYS A 104 9.31 -9.71 0.20
CA LYS A 104 9.50 -11.10 0.62
C LYS A 104 10.48 -11.19 1.79
N ASN A 105 11.68 -10.63 1.65
CA ASN A 105 12.68 -10.63 2.73
C ASN A 105 12.16 -9.94 4.00
N CYS A 106 11.42 -8.83 3.88
CA CYS A 106 10.79 -8.17 5.02
C CYS A 106 9.83 -9.10 5.78
N LEU A 107 8.91 -9.74 5.06
CA LEU A 107 7.88 -10.59 5.67
C LEU A 107 8.48 -11.87 6.25
N GLU A 108 9.33 -12.56 5.48
CA GLU A 108 10.00 -13.80 5.92
C GLU A 108 10.98 -13.58 7.07
N SER A 109 11.51 -12.37 7.23
CA SER A 109 12.39 -12.05 8.35
C SER A 109 11.68 -12.12 9.71
N GLY A 110 10.34 -12.07 9.76
CA GLY A 110 9.60 -11.98 11.02
C GLY A 110 9.73 -10.61 11.72
N TRP A 111 10.42 -9.64 11.11
CA TRP A 111 10.46 -8.26 11.61
C TRP A 111 9.35 -7.39 11.07
N CYS A 112 8.75 -7.74 9.94
CA CYS A 112 7.67 -6.96 9.34
C CYS A 112 6.33 -7.67 9.48
N GLU A 113 5.27 -6.87 9.44
CA GLU A 113 3.89 -7.31 9.27
C GLU A 113 3.24 -6.50 8.15
N MET A 114 2.43 -7.13 7.31
CA MET A 114 1.63 -6.41 6.32
C MET A 114 0.55 -5.62 7.07
N ALA A 115 0.55 -4.31 6.90
CA ALA A 115 -0.41 -3.43 7.56
C ALA A 115 -1.51 -2.96 6.60
N TYR A 116 -1.17 -2.84 5.31
CA TYR A 116 -2.10 -2.51 4.23
C TYR A 116 -1.60 -3.08 2.91
N GLU A 117 -2.50 -3.59 2.09
CA GLU A 117 -2.24 -3.96 0.70
C GLU A 117 -3.46 -3.69 -0.16
N ASP A 118 -3.25 -3.14 -1.35
CA ASP A 118 -4.22 -3.08 -2.43
C ASP A 118 -3.52 -3.36 -3.78
N ASP A 119 -4.22 -3.17 -4.91
CA ASP A 119 -3.67 -3.39 -6.24
C ASP A 119 -2.61 -2.37 -6.70
N GLU A 120 -2.36 -1.33 -5.90
CA GLU A 120 -1.38 -0.27 -6.17
C GLU A 120 -0.23 -0.23 -5.17
N ALA A 121 -0.45 -0.59 -3.90
CA ALA A 121 0.48 -0.31 -2.82
C ALA A 121 0.53 -1.38 -1.74
N ARG A 122 1.68 -1.45 -1.06
CA ARG A 122 1.89 -2.20 0.17
C ARG A 122 2.47 -1.30 1.25
N ILE A 123 1.88 -1.33 2.45
CA ILE A 123 2.45 -0.72 3.64
C ILE A 123 2.75 -1.82 4.66
N LEU A 124 4.02 -1.89 5.05
CA LEU A 124 4.48 -2.82 6.09
C LEU A 124 4.81 -2.03 7.35
N LYS A 125 4.48 -2.61 8.50
CA LYS A 125 4.93 -2.10 9.79
C LYS A 125 6.11 -2.93 10.28
N ILE A 126 7.15 -2.26 10.77
CA ILE A 126 8.32 -2.90 11.37
C ILE A 126 8.06 -3.08 12.85
N ARG A 127 8.09 -4.33 13.31
CA ARG A 127 7.89 -4.74 14.70
C ARG A 127 9.06 -4.27 15.58
N ASP A 128 8.78 -4.09 16.87
CA ASP A 128 9.82 -3.79 17.88
C ASP A 128 10.66 -5.02 18.26
N GLN A 129 10.10 -6.21 18.06
CA GLN A 129 10.74 -7.48 18.36
C GLN A 129 10.49 -8.46 17.21
N LYS A 130 11.48 -9.31 16.93
CA LYS A 130 11.37 -10.37 15.91
C LYS A 130 10.27 -11.34 16.33
N GLY A 131 9.30 -11.54 15.47
CA GLY A 131 8.22 -12.51 15.65
C GLY A 131 8.37 -13.72 14.73
N GLU A 132 7.37 -14.60 14.75
CA GLU A 132 7.22 -15.61 13.71
C GLU A 132 6.75 -14.93 12.41
N PRO A 133 7.31 -15.32 11.25
CA PRO A 133 6.80 -14.86 9.96
C PRO A 133 5.32 -15.23 9.79
N PRO A 134 4.55 -14.50 8.98
CA PRO A 134 3.22 -14.94 8.58
C PRO A 134 3.30 -16.35 7.99
N ASN A 135 2.44 -17.27 8.43
CA ASN A 135 2.32 -18.58 7.78
C ASN A 135 1.53 -18.41 6.48
N ASP A 136 1.87 -19.15 5.43
CA ASP A 136 1.17 -19.13 4.14
C ASP A 136 -0.35 -19.42 4.25
N GLU A 137 -0.83 -19.96 5.39
CA GLU A 137 -2.25 -20.18 5.66
C GLU A 137 -3.02 -18.89 6.03
N ASP A 138 -2.32 -17.86 6.52
CA ASP A 138 -2.91 -16.60 6.99
C ASP A 138 -3.14 -15.56 5.88
N GLU A 139 -2.49 -15.69 4.71
CA GLU A 139 -2.71 -14.80 3.55
C GLU A 139 -4.15 -14.92 2.99
N THR A 140 -4.83 -16.03 3.25
CA THR A 140 -6.25 -16.20 2.90
C THR A 140 -7.21 -15.45 3.84
N ASN A 141 -6.71 -14.86 4.93
CA ASN A 141 -7.49 -14.12 5.94
C ASN A 141 -7.02 -12.67 6.13
N ALA A 142 -6.34 -12.07 5.15
CA ALA A 142 -6.19 -10.62 5.13
C ALA A 142 -7.59 -10.00 5.29
N PRO A 143 -7.81 -9.08 6.26
CA PRO A 143 -9.15 -8.55 6.48
C PRO A 143 -9.60 -7.85 5.21
N GLU A 144 -10.60 -8.44 4.53
CA GLU A 144 -11.41 -7.75 3.54
C GLU A 144 -11.85 -6.44 4.20
N THR A 145 -11.24 -5.33 3.77
CA THR A 145 -11.60 -4.02 4.26
C THR A 145 -13.09 -3.84 4.00
N THR A 146 -13.82 -3.52 5.06
CA THR A 146 -15.29 -3.61 5.18
C THR A 146 -16.07 -2.65 4.25
N GLU A 147 -15.43 -2.10 3.22
CA GLU A 147 -16.04 -1.17 2.26
C GLU A 147 -16.43 -1.82 0.92
N GLU A 148 -15.88 -2.97 0.53
CA GLU A 148 -16.28 -3.62 -0.74
C GLU A 148 -17.63 -4.35 -0.66
N ASN A 149 -18.10 -4.74 0.54
CA ASN A 149 -19.42 -5.39 0.67
C ASN A 149 -20.62 -4.44 0.63
N LYS A 150 -20.43 -3.11 0.62
CA LYS A 150 -21.57 -2.18 0.49
C LYS A 150 -21.98 -1.90 -0.95
N GLN A 151 -21.07 -2.02 -1.91
CA GLN A 151 -21.41 -1.78 -3.32
C GLN A 151 -22.06 -3.01 -3.97
N SER A 152 -21.67 -4.21 -3.57
CA SER A 152 -22.25 -5.47 -4.07
C SER A 152 -23.72 -5.65 -3.64
N ASP A 153 -24.04 -5.36 -2.37
CA ASP A 153 -25.40 -5.52 -1.82
C ASP A 153 -26.39 -4.43 -2.30
N GLU A 154 -25.90 -3.25 -2.66
CA GLU A 154 -26.72 -2.15 -3.18
C GLU A 154 -27.06 -2.34 -4.67
N GLU A 155 -26.14 -2.85 -5.49
CA GLU A 155 -26.42 -3.15 -6.91
C GLU A 155 -27.37 -4.36 -7.07
N GLU A 156 -27.25 -5.41 -6.25
CA GLU A 156 -28.11 -6.59 -6.34
C GLU A 156 -29.54 -6.31 -5.85
N ASN A 157 -29.71 -5.44 -4.85
CA ASN A 157 -31.03 -4.97 -4.40
C ASN A 157 -31.72 -4.04 -5.40
N GLN A 158 -30.98 -3.15 -6.08
CA GLN A 158 -31.56 -2.29 -7.11
C GLN A 158 -31.97 -3.07 -8.37
N ALA A 159 -31.17 -4.05 -8.80
CA ALA A 159 -31.51 -4.93 -9.92
C ALA A 159 -32.72 -5.84 -9.61
N SER A 160 -32.85 -6.28 -8.35
CA SER A 160 -33.99 -7.10 -7.91
C SER A 160 -35.29 -6.31 -7.81
N GLN A 161 -35.25 -5.06 -7.33
CA GLN A 161 -36.44 -4.20 -7.25
C GLN A 161 -36.92 -3.70 -8.63
N ALA A 162 -36.01 -3.51 -9.60
CA ALA A 162 -36.38 -3.14 -10.97
C ALA A 162 -37.12 -4.28 -11.71
N ASN A 163 -36.74 -5.55 -11.49
CA ASN A 163 -37.40 -6.70 -12.12
C ASN A 163 -38.80 -7.00 -11.54
N ILE A 164 -39.06 -6.67 -10.27
CA ILE A 164 -40.38 -6.88 -9.65
C ILE A 164 -41.41 -5.87 -10.18
N ASN A 165 -41.01 -4.62 -10.44
CA ASN A 165 -41.93 -3.60 -10.98
C ASN A 165 -42.28 -3.81 -12.46
N GLN A 166 -41.39 -4.38 -13.28
CA GLN A 166 -41.74 -4.72 -14.67
C GLN A 166 -42.71 -5.91 -14.78
N THR A 167 -42.68 -6.84 -13.83
CA THR A 167 -43.57 -8.03 -13.86
C THR A 167 -44.99 -7.74 -13.36
N THR A 168 -45.21 -6.58 -12.72
CA THR A 168 -46.53 -6.19 -12.19
C THR A 168 -47.32 -5.26 -13.12
N GLU A 169 -46.68 -4.56 -14.06
CA GLU A 169 -47.38 -3.75 -15.06
C GLU A 169 -47.96 -4.58 -16.23
N ASP A 170 -47.31 -5.68 -16.62
CA ASP A 170 -47.76 -6.54 -17.75
C ASP A 170 -48.95 -7.47 -17.42
N LYS A 171 -49.48 -7.45 -16.20
CA LYS A 171 -50.64 -8.29 -15.79
C LYS A 171 -51.96 -7.55 -15.61
N ASN A 172 -52.00 -6.24 -15.90
CA ASN A 172 -53.22 -5.42 -15.76
C ASN A 172 -53.85 -4.95 -17.10
N GLU A 173 -53.40 -5.46 -18.25
CA GLU A 173 -54.03 -5.17 -19.57
C GLU A 173 -54.80 -6.33 -20.22
N GLU A 174 -55.02 -7.45 -19.51
CA GLU A 174 -56.01 -8.47 -19.94
C GLU A 174 -57.14 -8.59 -18.90
N ASN A 175 -58.12 -7.69 -19.00
CA ASN A 175 -59.54 -7.94 -18.71
C ASN A 175 -60.43 -6.84 -19.29
#